data_AF-A0A1Y5ZDZ7-F1
#
_entry.id   AF-A0A1Y5ZDZ7-F1
#
_cell.length_a   1.000
_cell.length_b   1.000
_cell.length_c   1.000
_cell.angle_alpha   90.00
_cell.angle_beta   90.00
_cell.angle_gamma   90.00
#
_symmetry.space_group_name_H-M   'P 1'
#
loop_
_entity.id
_entity.type
_entity.pdbx_description
1 polymer ?
#
loop_
_entity_poly.entity_id
_entity_poly.type
_entity_poly.pdbx_seq_one_letter_code
_entity_poly.pdbx_strand_id
1 'polypeptide(L)' 'MINRFGQYSAPKESKVYNPAFDVTPYENVTAIITEKGIVKAPFTENLKKLFQ' A
#
# COMPACT_ATOMS: atom_id res chain seq x y z
N MET A 1 19.42 -11.78 1.95
CA MET A 1 18.18 -12.55 2.12
C MET A 1 18.57 -14.01 2.27
N ILE A 2 18.28 -14.65 3.41
CA ILE A 2 18.62 -16.07 3.67
C ILE A 2 17.32 -16.87 3.59
N ASN A 3 17.33 -17.97 2.85
CA ASN A 3 16.17 -18.86 2.70
C ASN A 3 16.00 -19.79 3.92
N ARG A 4 14.93 -20.59 3.89
CA ARG A 4 14.59 -21.58 4.94
C ARG A 4 15.64 -22.69 5.18
N PHE A 5 16.67 -22.78 4.34
CA PHE A 5 17.76 -23.76 4.42
C PHE A 5 19.10 -23.11 4.81
N GLY A 6 19.10 -21.84 5.23
CA GLY A 6 20.32 -21.14 5.64
C GLY A 6 21.20 -20.67 4.48
N GLN A 7 20.70 -20.70 3.25
CA GLN A 7 21.46 -20.29 2.06
C GLN A 7 21.06 -18.88 1.61
N TYR A 8 21.99 -18.14 1.02
CA TYR A 8 21.69 -16.83 0.43
C TYR A 8 20.80 -16.98 -0.81
N SER A 9 19.66 -16.29 -0.83
CA SER A 9 18.74 -16.25 -1.98
C SER A 9 19.18 -15.27 -3.08
N ALA A 10 20.23 -14.47 -2.83
CA ALA A 10 20.81 -13.51 -3.76
C ALA A 10 22.32 -13.37 -3.47
N PRO A 11 23.15 -12.94 -4.44
CA PRO A 11 24.57 -12.68 -4.22
C PRO A 11 24.85 -11.75 -3.02
N LYS A 12 25.95 -11.99 -2.30
CA LYS A 12 26.25 -11.23 -1.08
C LYS A 12 26.38 -9.74 -1.30
N GLU A 13 27.02 -9.30 -2.39
CA GLU A 13 27.18 -7.88 -2.71
C GLU A 13 26.08 -7.30 -3.60
N SER A 14 24.92 -7.97 -3.73
CA SER A 14 23.83 -7.44 -4.54
C SER A 14 23.33 -6.12 -3.96
N LYS A 15 23.38 -5.04 -4.75
CA LYS A 15 22.67 -3.80 -4.42
C LYS A 15 21.16 -4.07 -4.49
N VAL A 16 20.43 -3.65 -3.46
CA VAL A 16 18.97 -3.86 -3.38
C VAL A 16 18.26 -2.53 -3.15
N TYR A 17 17.03 -2.45 -3.66
CA TYR A 17 16.05 -1.46 -3.29
C TYR A 17 14.80 -2.21 -2.82
N ASN A 18 14.48 -2.10 -1.53
CA ASN A 18 13.40 -2.87 -0.89
C ASN A 18 12.52 -1.94 -0.05
N PRO A 19 11.80 -0.98 -0.67
CA PRO A 19 10.77 -0.21 0.03
C PRO A 19 9.61 -1.14 0.41
N ALA A 20 9.03 -0.95 1.59
CA ALA A 20 7.94 -1.80 2.07
C ALA A 20 6.58 -1.46 1.42
N PHE A 21 6.40 -0.21 0.98
CA PHE A 21 5.14 0.33 0.47
C PHE A 21 5.37 1.40 -0.60
N ASP A 22 4.34 1.67 -1.37
CA ASP A 22 4.22 2.82 -2.27
C ASP A 22 2.88 3.54 -2.08
N VAL A 23 2.67 4.63 -2.82
CA VAL A 23 1.43 5.41 -2.79
C VAL A 23 0.68 5.22 -4.10
N THR A 24 -0.57 4.79 -4.01
CA THR A 24 -1.48 4.70 -5.16
C THR A 24 -2.26 6.01 -5.31
N PRO A 25 -2.19 6.69 -6.48
CA PRO A 25 -3.04 7.86 -6.76
C PRO A 25 -4.54 7.53 -6.72
N TYR A 26 -5.37 8.47 -6.25
CA TYR A 26 -6.79 8.19 -5.98
C TYR A 26 -7.62 7.95 -7.24
N GLU A 27 -7.17 8.42 -8.39
CA GLU A 27 -7.77 8.17 -9.71
C GLU A 27 -7.76 6.68 -10.08
N ASN A 28 -6.86 5.88 -9.48
CA ASN A 28 -6.81 4.43 -9.66
C ASN A 28 -7.69 3.65 -8.66
N VAL A 29 -8.40 4.34 -7.76
CA VAL A 29 -9.22 3.72 -6.71
C VAL A 29 -10.71 3.94 -6.99
N THR A 30 -11.46 2.86 -7.22
CA THR A 30 -12.91 2.94 -7.48
C THR A 30 -13.72 3.32 -6.23
N ALA A 31 -13.35 2.77 -5.07
CA ALA A 31 -14.01 3.03 -3.79
C ALA A 31 -13.10 2.64 -2.61
N ILE A 32 -13.32 3.26 -1.45
CA ILE A 32 -12.68 2.90 -0.17
C ILE A 32 -13.77 2.30 0.73
N ILE A 33 -13.57 1.09 1.23
CA ILE A 33 -14.51 0.40 2.12
C ILE A 33 -14.06 0.61 3.57
N THR A 34 -14.95 1.14 4.41
CA THR A 34 -14.73 1.36 5.84
C THR A 34 -15.86 0.77 6.67
N GLU A 35 -15.73 0.75 7.99
CA GLU A 35 -16.78 0.37 8.92
C GLU A 35 -18.00 1.31 8.88
N LYS A 36 -17.84 2.51 8.31
CA LYS A 36 -18.90 3.51 8.12
C LYS A 36 -19.58 3.40 6.74
N GLY A 37 -19.17 2.44 5.90
CA GLY A 37 -19.75 2.19 4.58
C GLY A 37 -18.75 2.33 3.43
N ILE A 38 -19.28 2.53 2.21
CA ILE A 38 -18.49 2.63 0.98
C ILE A 38 -18.32 4.11 0.61
N VAL A 39 -17.07 4.58 0.53
CA VAL A 39 -16.72 5.94 0.07
C VAL A 39 -16.33 5.90 -1.41
N LYS A 40 -16.93 6.77 -2.20
CA LYS A 40 -16.59 6.99 -3.62
C LYS A 40 -16.06 8.41 -3.83
N ALA A 41 -15.45 8.66 -4.99
CA ALA A 41 -15.08 10.00 -5.41
C ALA A 41 -16.29 10.98 -5.36
N PRO A 42 -16.08 12.26 -5.03
CA PRO A 42 -14.79 12.88 -4.75
C PRO A 42 -14.30 12.60 -3.31
N PHE A 43 -13.08 12.08 -3.19
CA PHE A 43 -12.59 11.51 -1.92
C PHE A 43 -12.30 12.57 -0.86
N THR A 44 -11.87 13.77 -1.23
CA THR A 44 -11.55 14.86 -0.29
C THR A 44 -12.77 15.24 0.56
N GLU A 45 -13.91 15.46 -0.07
CA GLU A 45 -15.15 15.87 0.58
C GLU A 45 -15.79 14.71 1.33
N ASN A 46 -15.85 13.53 0.69
CA ASN A 46 -16.56 12.39 1.26
C ASN A 46 -15.82 11.75 2.43
N LEU A 47 -14.48 11.73 2.41
CA LEU A 47 -13.71 11.30 3.58
C LEU A 47 -13.85 12.30 4.74
N LYS A 48 -13.83 13.60 4.46
CA LYS A 48 -13.98 14.64 5.50
C LYS A 48 -15.30 14.51 6.27
N LYS A 49 -16.41 14.19 5.57
CA LYS A 49 -17.72 13.95 6.18
C LYS A 49 -17.73 12.80 7.21
N LEU A 50 -16.78 11.85 7.15
CA LEU A 50 -16.73 10.72 8.09
C LEU A 50 -16.10 11.06 9.45
N PHE A 51 -15.39 12.18 9.56
CA PHE A 51 -14.66 12.60 10.75
C PHE A 51 -15.16 13.93 11.35
N GLN A 52 -16.34 14.38 10.91
CA GLN A 52 -17.11 15.43 11.58
C GLN A 52 -17.99 14.81 12.67
#